data_AF-G9KUM7-F1
#
_entry.id   AF-G9KUM7-F1
#
_cell.length_a   1.000
_cell.length_b   1.000
_cell.length_c   1.000
_cell.angle_alpha   90.00
_cell.angle_beta   90.00
_cell.angle_gamma   90.00
#
_symmetry.space_group_name_H-M   'P 1'
#
loop_
_entity.id
_entity.type
_entity.pdbx_description
1 polymer ?
#
loop_
_entity_poly.entity_id
_entity_poly.type
_entity_poly.pdbx_seq_one_letter_code
_entity_poly.pdbx_strand_id
1 'polypeptide(L)' 'PYAAVGAEGSRYAAPAVAMVKLSKEAKQRLQQLFKGGQFAIRWGFIPLVIYLGFKRGADPGMPEPTVLSLLWG' A
#
# COMPACT_ATOMS: atom_id res chain seq x y z
N PRO A 1 -27.43 0.80 47.67
CA PRO A 1 -27.74 1.29 46.30
C PRO A 1 -26.56 1.94 45.53
N TYR A 2 -25.47 2.39 46.17
CA TYR A 2 -24.36 3.09 45.48
C TYR A 2 -23.22 2.22 44.94
N ALA A 3 -23.19 0.91 45.24
CA ALA A 3 -22.09 0.03 44.82
C ALA A 3 -22.19 -0.47 43.36
N ALA A 4 -23.36 -0.37 42.73
CA ALA A 4 -23.60 -0.91 41.38
C ALA A 4 -23.13 0.03 40.24
N VAL A 5 -23.12 1.35 40.47
CA VAL A 5 -22.83 2.37 39.44
C VAL A 5 -21.36 2.36 38.99
N GLY A 6 -20.43 1.94 39.85
CA GLY A 6 -19.00 1.88 39.52
C GLY A 6 -18.59 0.69 38.64
N ALA A 7 -19.36 -0.40 38.68
CA ALA A 7 -19.05 -1.63 37.94
C ALA A 7 -19.41 -1.52 36.45
N GLU A 8 -20.45 -0.79 36.11
CA GLU A 8 -20.89 -0.61 34.71
C GLU A 8 -19.95 0.32 33.94
N GLY A 9 -19.51 1.44 34.52
CA GLY A 9 -18.56 2.36 33.87
C GLY A 9 -17.22 1.70 33.50
N SER A 10 -16.73 0.78 34.33
CA SER A 10 -15.51 0.01 34.07
C SER A 10 -15.67 -0.99 32.91
N ARG A 11 -16.85 -1.60 32.78
CA ARG A 11 -17.18 -2.57 31.72
C ARG A 11 -17.28 -1.94 30.34
N TYR A 12 -17.62 -0.65 30.24
CA TYR A 12 -17.63 0.09 28.96
C TYR A 12 -16.29 0.76 28.64
N ALA A 13 -15.47 1.09 29.65
CA ALA A 13 -14.15 1.69 29.44
C ALA A 13 -13.13 0.72 28.81
N ALA A 14 -13.10 -0.54 29.26
CA ALA A 14 -12.20 -1.56 28.71
C ALA A 14 -12.38 -1.83 27.19
N PRO A 15 -13.60 -2.05 26.67
CA PRO A 15 -13.81 -2.26 25.24
C PRO A 15 -13.57 -0.99 24.42
N ALA A 16 -13.87 0.20 24.95
CA ALA A 16 -13.56 1.46 24.27
C ALA A 16 -12.05 1.68 24.11
N VAL A 17 -11.26 1.39 25.16
CA VAL A 17 -9.79 1.47 25.11
C VAL A 17 -9.23 0.42 24.15
N ALA A 18 -9.76 -0.81 24.16
CA ALA A 18 -9.36 -1.86 23.23
C ALA A 18 -9.66 -1.48 21.76
N MET A 19 -10.84 -0.91 21.50
CA MET A 19 -11.25 -0.43 20.17
C MET A 19 -10.36 0.71 19.68
N VAL A 20 -10.02 1.68 20.54
CA VAL A 20 -9.11 2.78 20.19
C VAL A 20 -7.71 2.26 19.91
N LYS A 21 -7.21 1.28 20.68
CA LYS A 21 -5.90 0.67 20.46
C LYS A 21 -5.82 -0.09 19.13
N LEU A 22 -6.82 -0.93 18.84
CA LEU A 22 -6.95 -1.61 17.55
C LEU A 22 -7.07 -0.62 16.38
N SER A 23 -7.83 0.47 16.55
CA SER A 23 -7.98 1.50 15.53
C SER A 23 -6.65 2.18 15.19
N LYS A 24 -5.82 2.48 16.19
CA LYS A 24 -4.49 3.07 15.98
C LYS A 24 -3.57 2.11 15.22
N GLU A 25 -3.55 0.84 15.62
CA GLU A 25 -2.68 -0.16 15.01
C GLU A 25 -3.08 -0.45 13.55
N ALA A 26 -4.38 -0.57 13.27
CA ALA A 26 -4.90 -0.74 11.92
C ALA A 26 -4.58 0.46 11.02
N LYS A 27 -4.75 1.69 11.53
CA LYS A 27 -4.39 2.92 10.81
C LYS A 27 -2.90 2.99 10.51
N GLN A 28 -2.05 2.59 11.47
CA GLN A 28 -0.60 2.60 11.29
C GLN A 28 -0.15 1.61 10.22
N ARG A 29 -0.69 0.38 10.22
CA ARG A 29 -0.42 -0.62 9.18
C ARG A 29 -0.88 -0.15 7.81
N LEU A 30 -2.06 0.48 7.74
CA LEU A 30 -2.60 1.02 6.51
C LEU A 30 -1.72 2.16 5.95
N GLN A 31 -1.24 3.07 6.80
CA GLN A 31 -0.30 4.10 6.37
C GLN A 31 1.02 3.51 5.85
N GLN A 32 1.51 2.44 6.48
CA GLN A 32 2.72 1.75 6.03
C GLN A 32 2.51 1.07 4.67
N LEU A 33 1.34 0.46 4.44
CA LEU A 33 0.95 -0.08 3.14
C LEU A 33 0.84 1.02 2.08
N PHE A 34 0.26 2.17 2.39
CA PHE A 34 0.19 3.29 1.45
C PHE A 34 1.58 3.84 1.08
N LYS A 35 2.48 3.98 2.06
CA LYS A 35 3.86 4.40 1.80
C LYS A 35 4.63 3.39 0.95
N GLY A 36 4.54 2.10 1.28
CA GLY A 36 5.15 1.02 0.51
C GLY A 36 4.57 0.89 -0.89
N GLY A 37 3.25 1.00 -1.02
CA GLY A 37 2.54 0.96 -2.30
C GLY A 37 2.87 2.16 -3.20
N GLN A 38 2.95 3.37 -2.64
CA GLN A 38 3.40 4.55 -3.40
C GLN A 38 4.84 4.37 -3.92
N PHE A 39 5.73 3.80 -3.11
CA PHE A 39 7.09 3.48 -3.54
C PHE A 39 7.10 2.44 -4.67
N ALA A 40 6.35 1.34 -4.51
CA ALA A 40 6.25 0.28 -5.50
C ALA A 40 5.65 0.76 -6.82
N ILE A 41 4.63 1.61 -6.80
CA ILE A 41 4.05 2.19 -8.02
C ILE A 41 5.04 3.17 -8.66
N ARG A 42 5.64 4.08 -7.88
CA ARG A 42 6.57 5.09 -8.40
C ARG A 42 7.77 4.47 -9.10
N TRP A 43 8.35 3.42 -8.53
CA TRP A 43 9.54 2.77 -9.09
C TRP A 43 9.25 1.54 -9.95
N GLY A 44 8.10 0.90 -9.78
CA GLY A 44 7.71 -0.30 -10.52
C GLY A 44 6.94 -0.03 -11.81
N PHE A 45 6.27 1.12 -11.94
CA PHE A 45 5.45 1.43 -13.11
C PHE A 45 6.29 1.50 -14.40
N ILE A 46 7.39 2.26 -14.40
CA ILE A 46 8.24 2.46 -15.58
C ILE A 46 8.90 1.14 -16.03
N PRO A 47 9.56 0.35 -15.14
CA PRO A 47 10.11 -0.95 -15.52
C PRO A 47 9.06 -1.92 -16.08
N LEU A 48 7.85 -1.92 -15.51
CA LEU A 48 6.76 -2.78 -15.98
C LEU A 48 6.30 -2.40 -17.39
N VAL A 49 6.12 -1.10 -17.65
CA VAL A 49 5.72 -0.60 -18.98
C VAL A 49 6.80 -0.91 -20.03
N ILE A 50 8.07 -0.71 -19.69
CA ILE A 50 9.21 -1.03 -20.56
C ILE A 50 9.24 -2.54 -20.87
N TYR A 51 9.08 -3.39 -19.86
CA TYR A 51 9.02 -4.84 -20.03
C TYR A 51 7.86 -5.26 -20.95
N LEU A 52 6.67 -4.68 -20.78
CA LEU A 52 5.53 -4.94 -21.64
C LEU A 52 5.76 -4.45 -23.07
N GLY A 53 6.43 -3.30 -23.24
CA GLY A 53 6.85 -2.78 -24.54
C GLY A 53 7.78 -3.73 -25.28
N PHE A 54 8.78 -4.29 -24.59
CA PHE A 54 9.65 -5.32 -25.17
C PHE A 54 8.90 -6.63 -25.46
N LYS A 55 8.06 -7.10 -24.53
CA LYS A 55 7.29 -8.35 -24.71
C LYS A 55 6.30 -8.31 -25.85
N ARG A 56 5.70 -7.14 -26.11
CA ARG A 56 4.81 -6.96 -27.26
C ARG A 56 5.59 -7.01 -28.57
N GLY A 57 6.90 -6.71 -28.54
CA GLY A 57 7.76 -6.66 -29.72
C GLY A 57 7.43 -5.46 -30.61
N ALA A 58 8.31 -5.19 -31.56
CA ALA A 58 8.00 -4.28 -32.65
C ALA A 58 7.21 -5.00 -33.76
N ASP A 59 6.51 -4.24 -34.60
CA ASP A 59 5.86 -4.80 -35.78
C ASP A 59 6.87 -5.57 -36.67
N PRO A 60 6.44 -6.66 -37.34
CA PRO A 60 7.32 -7.48 -38.16
C PRO A 60 8.06 -6.61 -39.19
N GLY A 61 9.37 -6.45 -39.01
CA GLY A 61 10.22 -5.60 -39.86
C GLY A 61 10.87 -4.40 -39.15
N MET A 62 10.51 -4.09 -37.90
CA MET A 62 11.26 -3.13 -37.07
C MET A 62 12.26 -3.86 -36.14
N PRO A 63 13.46 -3.29 -35.92
CA PRO A 63 14.39 -3.83 -34.93
C PRO A 63 13.75 -3.80 -33.54
N GLU A 64 14.04 -4.81 -32.73
CA GLU A 64 13.53 -4.85 -31.36
C GLU A 64 13.97 -3.60 -30.60
N PRO A 65 13.05 -2.94 -29.87
CA PRO A 65 13.44 -1.84 -29.03
C PRO A 65 14.53 -2.36 -28.10
N THR A 66 15.64 -1.62 -28.00
CA THR A 66 16.77 -1.97 -27.13
C THR A 66 16.83 -0.95 -25.99
N VAL A 67 17.28 -1.38 -24.80
CA VAL A 67 17.39 -0.50 -23.63
C VAL A 67 18.24 0.73 -23.92
N LEU A 68 19.28 0.59 -24.74
CA LEU A 68 20.14 1.69 -25.19
C LEU A 68 19.40 2.72 -26.05
N SER A 69 18.55 2.32 -26.99
CA SER A 69 17.76 3.25 -27.81
C SER A 69 16.73 4.03 -26.98
N LEU A 70 16.15 3.42 -25.93
CA LEU A 70 15.25 4.11 -25.01
C LEU A 70 15.95 5.11 -24.08
N LEU A 71 17.23 4.86 -23.76
CA LEU A 71 18.03 5.73 -22.88
C LEU A 71 18.73 6.86 -23.63
N TRP A 72 19.07 6.65 -24.90
CA TRP A 72 19.90 7.58 -25.68
C TRP A 72 19.19 8.26 -26.86
N GLY A 73 18.02 7.76 -27.31
CA GLY A 73 17.20 8.39 -28.36
C GLY A 73 17.85 8.41 -29.74
#